data_AF-A0A5D0NW13-F1
#
_entry.id   AF-A0A5D0NW13-F1
#
_cell.length_a   1.000
_cell.length_b   1.000
_cell.length_c   1.000
_cell.angle_alpha   90.00
_cell.angle_beta   90.00
_cell.angle_gamma   90.00
#
_symmetry.space_group_name_H-M   'P 1'
#
loop_
_entity.id
_entity.type
_entity.pdbx_description
1 polymer ?
#
loop_
_entity_poly.entity_id
_entity_poly.type
_entity_poly.pdbx_seq_one_letter_code
_entity_poly.pdbx_strand_id
1 'polypeptide(L)'
;MGDKRGANLGELEELSRIFSKHSRNLDALIKDLNGRTVSSSASWWGPGADRFRSAWAEAKTAFDKMAVALEEGGQDIRKSRQNIEAATR
;
A
#
# COMPACT_ATOMS: atom_id res chain seq x y z
N MET A 1 -25.26 -18.15 10.25
CA MET A 1 -24.01 -18.51 10.96
C MET A 1 -22.96 -18.74 9.89
N GLY A 2 -22.00 -17.82 9.73
CA GLY A 2 -21.01 -17.89 8.65
C GLY A 2 -20.12 -19.13 8.81
N ASP A 3 -19.81 -19.78 7.68
CA ASP A 3 -18.91 -20.92 7.54
C ASP A 3 -17.57 -20.67 8.28
N LYS A 4 -17.51 -21.02 9.56
CA LYS A 4 -16.29 -20.97 10.40
C LYS A 4 -15.44 -22.20 10.10
N ARG A 5 -14.96 -22.29 8.87
CA ARG A 5 -14.11 -23.37 8.37
C ARG A 5 -12.62 -23.10 8.66
N GLY A 6 -12.31 -22.55 9.85
CA GLY A 6 -10.97 -22.05 10.20
C GLY A 6 -10.77 -20.53 10.02
N ALA A 7 -11.60 -19.87 9.22
CA ALA A 7 -11.75 -18.40 9.15
C ALA A 7 -13.11 -18.04 8.53
N ASN A 8 -13.56 -16.80 8.66
CA ASN A 8 -14.69 -16.29 7.88
C ASN A 8 -14.22 -15.90 6.47
N LEU A 9 -14.54 -16.72 5.46
CA LEU A 9 -14.09 -16.52 4.08
C LEU A 9 -14.54 -15.17 3.48
N GLY A 10 -15.73 -14.70 3.85
CA GLY A 10 -16.25 -13.40 3.40
C GLY A 10 -15.46 -12.23 3.99
N GLU A 11 -15.09 -12.30 5.26
CA GLU A 11 -14.24 -11.30 5.92
C GLU A 11 -12.82 -11.31 5.33
N LEU A 12 -12.26 -12.48 5.00
CA LEU A 12 -10.94 -12.55 4.34
C LEU A 12 -10.96 -11.95 2.93
N GLU A 13 -12.00 -12.20 2.12
CA GLU A 13 -12.11 -11.58 0.79
C GLU A 13 -12.17 -10.05 0.93
N GLU A 14 -13.01 -9.51 1.83
CA GLU A 14 -13.09 -8.06 2.03
C GLU A 14 -11.78 -7.47 2.54
N LEU A 15 -11.11 -8.14 3.49
CA LEU A 15 -9.82 -7.70 4.00
C LEU A 15 -8.76 -7.65 2.89
N SER A 16 -8.68 -8.68 2.05
CA SER A 16 -7.76 -8.70 0.91
C SER A 16 -8.02 -7.53 -0.06
N ARG A 17 -9.30 -7.23 -0.32
CA ARG A 17 -9.72 -6.16 -1.22
C ARG A 17 -9.37 -4.78 -0.67
N ILE A 18 -9.53 -4.58 0.64
CA ILE A 18 -9.16 -3.34 1.34
C ILE A 18 -7.65 -3.12 1.25
N PHE A 19 -6.83 -4.13 1.53
CA PHE A 19 -5.37 -4.04 1.46
C PHE A 19 -4.89 -3.66 0.04
N SER A 20 -5.32 -4.37 -0.99
CA SER A 20 -4.96 -4.04 -2.38
C SER A 20 -5.48 -2.66 -2.82
N LYS A 21 -6.67 -2.24 -2.36
CA LYS A 21 -7.19 -0.89 -2.62
C LYS A 21 -6.27 0.18 -2.01
N HIS A 22 -5.88 0.01 -0.75
CA HIS A 22 -5.03 0.99 -0.07
C HIS A 22 -3.59 0.99 -0.59
N SER A 23 -3.05 -0.14 -1.03
CA SER A 23 -1.77 -0.19 -1.75
C SER A 23 -1.79 0.70 -3.00
N ARG A 24 -2.79 0.51 -3.88
CA ARG A 24 -2.93 1.34 -5.10
C ARG A 24 -3.14 2.82 -4.79
N ASN A 25 -3.93 3.13 -3.78
CA ASN A 25 -4.16 4.51 -3.36
C ASN A 25 -2.86 5.17 -2.85
N LEU A 26 -2.05 4.42 -2.09
CA LEU A 26 -0.77 4.89 -1.58
C LEU A 26 0.24 5.09 -2.71
N ASP A 27 0.34 4.16 -3.66
CA ASP A 27 1.20 4.30 -4.85
C ASP A 27 0.83 5.54 -5.68
N ALA A 28 -0.46 5.78 -5.92
CA ALA A 28 -0.94 6.97 -6.61
C ALA A 28 -0.58 8.27 -5.86
N LEU A 29 -0.75 8.27 -4.53
CA LEU A 29 -0.38 9.42 -3.68
C LEU A 29 1.12 9.70 -3.74
N ILE A 30 1.96 8.67 -3.61
CA ILE A 30 3.43 8.81 -3.70
C ILE A 30 3.82 9.40 -5.06
N LYS A 31 3.22 8.93 -6.15
CA LYS A 31 3.50 9.42 -7.51
C LYS A 31 3.16 10.91 -7.67
N ASP A 32 1.97 11.34 -7.23
CA ASP A 32 1.57 12.76 -7.32
C ASP A 32 2.49 13.65 -6.48
N LEU A 33 2.71 13.29 -5.21
CA LEU A 33 3.56 14.08 -4.32
C LEU A 33 5.01 14.12 -4.81
N ASN A 34 5.55 13.02 -5.30
CA ASN A 34 6.90 12.99 -5.85
C ASN A 34 7.03 13.87 -7.10
N GLY A 35 6.04 13.81 -8.01
CA GLY A 35 6.01 14.68 -9.19
C GLY A 35 6.06 16.16 -8.80
N ARG A 36 5.22 16.57 -7.84
CA ARG A 36 5.17 17.95 -7.32
C ARG A 36 6.47 18.37 -6.63
N THR A 37 7.06 17.48 -5.84
CA THR A 37 8.32 17.76 -5.14
C THR A 37 9.47 17.96 -6.12
N VAL A 38 9.58 17.13 -7.17
CA VAL A 38 10.60 17.30 -8.21
C VAL A 38 10.38 18.59 -9.01
N SER A 39 9.13 18.88 -9.41
CA SER A 39 8.80 20.10 -10.17
C SER A 39 8.99 21.39 -9.38
N SER A 40 8.96 21.32 -8.04
CA SER A 40 9.16 22.49 -7.17
C SER A 40 10.52 23.17 -7.37
N SER A 41 11.50 22.48 -7.96
CA SER A 41 12.82 23.06 -8.27
C SER A 41 12.74 24.29 -9.19
N ALA A 42 11.68 24.41 -10.00
CA ALA A 42 11.45 25.57 -10.84
C ALA A 42 10.97 26.81 -10.07
N SER A 43 10.27 26.63 -8.94
CA SER A 43 9.56 27.72 -8.22
C SER A 43 10.06 27.97 -6.80
N TRP A 44 10.85 27.06 -6.23
CA TRP A 44 11.32 27.15 -4.85
C TRP A 44 12.78 26.70 -4.72
N TRP A 45 13.62 27.60 -4.22
CA TRP A 45 15.07 27.41 -4.16
C TRP A 45 15.65 27.72 -2.78
N GLY A 46 16.93 27.40 -2.62
CA GLY A 46 17.72 27.69 -1.42
C GLY A 46 17.68 26.58 -0.37
N PRO A 47 18.41 26.77 0.75
CA PRO A 47 18.72 25.68 1.69
C PRO A 47 17.51 25.03 2.36
N GLY A 48 16.37 25.72 2.44
CA GLY A 48 15.12 25.15 2.95
C GLY A 48 14.46 24.20 1.94
N ALA A 49 14.48 24.57 0.66
CA ALA A 49 13.94 23.74 -0.41
C ALA A 49 14.75 22.44 -0.57
N ASP A 50 16.08 22.54 -0.48
CA ASP A 50 16.97 21.38 -0.57
C ASP A 50 16.79 20.43 0.62
N ARG A 51 16.67 20.98 1.84
CA ARG A 51 16.36 20.19 3.04
C ARG A 51 15.03 19.45 2.92
N PHE A 52 13.99 20.14 2.42
CA PHE A 52 12.69 19.50 2.20
C PHE A 52 12.79 18.35 1.18
N ARG A 53 13.44 18.56 0.04
CA ARG A 53 13.59 17.50 -0.99
C ARG A 53 14.39 16.30 -0.49
N SER A 54 15.42 16.53 0.33
CA SER A 54 16.18 15.45 0.97
C SER A 54 15.30 14.64 1.91
N ALA A 55 14.58 15.32 2.82
CA ALA A 55 13.67 14.67 3.76
C ALA A 55 12.54 13.91 3.04
N TRP A 56 12.04 14.47 1.93
CA TRP A 56 11.07 13.78 1.09
C TRP A 56 11.62 12.50 0.46
N ALA A 57 12.86 12.52 -0.06
CA ALA A 57 13.47 11.34 -0.65
C ALA A 57 13.64 10.20 0.37
N GLU A 58 13.98 10.53 1.60
CA GLU A 58 14.04 9.58 2.72
C GLU A 58 12.65 9.02 3.05
N ALA A 59 11.65 9.88 3.23
CA ALA A 59 10.28 9.48 3.53
C ALA A 59 9.65 8.62 2.42
N LYS A 60 9.90 8.97 1.15
CA LYS A 60 9.40 8.23 -0.02
C LYS A 60 9.79 6.75 0.05
N THR A 61 11.01 6.46 0.45
CA THR A 61 11.50 5.08 0.57
C THR A 61 10.64 4.26 1.56
N ALA A 62 10.21 4.87 2.67
CA ALA A 62 9.33 4.22 3.63
C ALA A 62 7.92 4.01 3.07
N PHE A 63 7.39 4.99 2.33
CA PHE A 63 6.08 4.87 1.68
C PHE A 63 6.06 3.81 0.57
N ASP A 64 7.12 3.73 -0.24
CA ASP A 64 7.26 2.69 -1.27
C ASP A 64 7.22 1.29 -0.63
N LYS A 65 7.99 1.08 0.46
CA LYS A 65 7.98 -0.18 1.22
C LYS A 65 6.60 -0.50 1.79
N MET A 66 5.87 0.50 2.28
CA MET A 66 4.52 0.31 2.80
C MET A 66 3.52 -0.06 1.69
N ALA A 67 3.64 0.55 0.50
CA ALA A 67 2.79 0.19 -0.64
C ALA A 67 3.00 -1.29 -1.06
N VAL A 68 4.25 -1.75 -1.08
CA VAL A 68 4.60 -3.16 -1.33
C VAL A 68 4.01 -4.06 -0.25
N ALA A 69 4.23 -3.75 1.03
CA ALA A 69 3.72 -4.56 2.15
C ALA A 69 2.19 -4.68 2.15
N LEU A 70 1.47 -3.62 1.75
CA LEU A 70 0.01 -3.66 1.62
C LEU A 70 -0.45 -4.56 0.46
N GLU A 71 0.27 -4.56 -0.65
CA GLU A 71 -0.05 -5.43 -1.79
C GLU A 71 0.24 -6.90 -1.46
N GLU A 72 1.42 -7.19 -0.91
CA GLU A 72 1.81 -8.53 -0.46
C GLU A 72 0.83 -9.06 0.60
N GLY A 73 0.48 -8.23 1.59
CA GLY A 73 -0.50 -8.60 2.60
C GLY A 73 -1.87 -8.94 2.00
N GLY A 74 -2.34 -8.18 1.01
CA GLY A 74 -3.58 -8.48 0.29
C GLY A 74 -3.52 -9.82 -0.45
N GLN A 75 -2.38 -10.12 -1.10
CA GLN A 75 -2.15 -11.38 -1.80
C GLN A 75 -2.10 -12.57 -0.83
N ASP A 76 -1.42 -12.43 0.31
CA ASP A 76 -1.32 -13.47 1.33
C ASP A 76 -2.68 -13.81 1.94
N ILE A 77 -3.51 -12.80 2.22
CA ILE A 77 -4.88 -13.01 2.70
C ILE A 77 -5.71 -13.77 1.65
N ARG A 78 -5.60 -13.38 0.37
CA ARG A 78 -6.31 -14.04 -0.73
C ARG A 78 -5.89 -15.51 -0.86
N LYS A 79 -4.58 -15.78 -0.77
CA LYS A 79 -4.02 -17.15 -0.80
C LYS A 79 -4.49 -17.97 0.39
N SER A 80 -4.49 -17.39 1.59
CA SER A 80 -5.02 -18.03 2.80
C SER A 80 -6.49 -18.42 2.63
N ARG A 81 -7.32 -17.51 2.11
CA ARG A 81 -8.73 -17.79 1.82
C ARG A 81 -8.90 -18.97 0.85
N GLN A 82 -8.14 -18.99 -0.25
CA GLN A 82 -8.19 -20.07 -1.24
C GLN A 82 -7.80 -21.43 -0.64
N ASN A 83 -6.76 -21.45 0.20
CA ASN A 83 -6.33 -22.68 0.87
C ASN A 83 -7.39 -23.21 1.85
N ILE A 84 -8.02 -22.32 2.62
CA ILE A 84 -9.09 -22.69 3.55
C ILE A 84 -10.31 -23.22 2.78
N GLU A 85 -10.73 -22.53 1.73
CA GLU A 85 -11.84 -22.96 0.87
C GLU A 85 -11.57 -24.34 0.26
N ALA A 86 -10.36 -24.59 -0.24
CA ALA A 86 -9.98 -25.88 -0.82
C ALA A 86 -9.92 -27.01 0.22
N ALA A 87 -9.41 -26.75 1.43
CA ALA A 87 -9.26 -27.76 2.48
C ALA A 87 -10.59 -28.15 3.15
N THR A 88 -11.64 -27.36 2.94
CA THR A 88 -12.93 -27.51 3.65
C THR A 88 -14.07 -27.87 2.71
N ARG A 89 -13.76 -28.03 1.42
CA ARG A 89 -14.68 -28.49 0.38
C ARG A 89 -14.67 -30.01 0.32
#